data_AF-A0A8K0Q2N1-F1
#
_entry.id   AF-A0A8K0Q2N1-F1
#
_cell.length_a   1.000
_cell.length_b   1.000
_cell.length_c   1.000
_cell.angle_alpha   90.00
_cell.angle_beta   90.00
_cell.angle_gamma   90.00
#
_symmetry.space_group_name_H-M   'P 1'
#
loop_
_entity.id
_entity.type
_entity.pdbx_description
1 polymer ?
#
loop_
_entity_poly.entity_id
_entity_poly.type
_entity_poly.pdbx_seq_one_letter_code
_entity_poly.pdbx_strand_id
1 'polypeptide(L)'
;MTPPTLEELGTGECPPAKRDRPPSPKGTETPQDNVASTISKESKRPRAETDAEEREIQRQKRNAEAKAWRAEQTRRRNLRPEERLEERGVTLRAEIQNSSNMTTFLEISRSKRAQCRAKEDCFYFRNNAECGKFIWSDARICVEIPEYEEIGWGSKQYYHVQCFSCMISPEDLIPDKFTLEGSWGLMVRKWYQHKGCVDLDNIAAYIGRYKTYDKKAADWDEKYADWSLHHRRHCKDESDPATCGCPPAPNAPDKPVLQDYTTGQKKVELWEVMLHDDVWEMCDIQEGDQIVMPETEAPDQVDGKPQEDGGRK
;
A
#
# COMPACT_ATOMS: atom_id res chain seq x y z
N MET A 1 -14.90 34.89 34.26
CA MET A 1 -15.02 33.50 34.72
C MET A 1 -13.70 32.81 34.44
N THR A 2 -12.91 32.56 35.48
CA THR A 2 -11.59 31.93 35.41
C THR A 2 -11.75 30.41 35.50
N PRO A 3 -11.06 29.61 34.67
CA PRO A 3 -11.06 28.16 34.83
C PRO A 3 -10.15 27.73 36.00
N PRO A 4 -10.45 26.61 36.68
CA PRO A 4 -9.66 26.11 37.80
C PRO A 4 -8.40 25.37 37.33
N THR A 5 -7.37 25.47 38.18
CA THR A 5 -6.06 24.80 38.09
C THR A 5 -6.15 23.30 38.35
N LEU A 6 -5.40 22.54 37.54
CA LEU A 6 -5.13 21.11 37.68
C LEU A 6 -3.94 20.91 38.63
N GLU A 7 -4.22 20.78 39.93
CA GLU A 7 -3.35 20.07 40.86
C GLU A 7 -4.20 19.03 41.60
N GLU A 8 -3.54 17.91 41.90
CA GLU A 8 -4.02 16.73 42.64
C GLU A 8 -4.85 15.71 41.82
N LEU A 9 -4.21 14.60 41.46
CA LEU A 9 -4.60 13.25 41.90
C LEU A 9 -3.61 12.18 41.38
N GLY A 10 -2.78 11.67 42.31
CA GLY A 10 -2.55 10.22 42.46
C GLY A 10 -1.55 9.52 41.54
N THR A 11 -0.28 9.50 41.95
CA THR A 11 0.71 8.49 41.54
C THR A 11 0.37 7.14 42.19
N GLY A 12 -0.29 6.24 41.45
CA GLY A 12 -0.53 4.85 41.86
C GLY A 12 0.45 3.90 41.17
N GLU A 13 1.50 3.49 41.88
CA GLU A 13 2.40 2.41 41.46
C GLU A 13 1.68 1.05 41.63
N CYS A 14 1.60 0.26 40.55
CA CYS A 14 1.15 -1.13 40.61
C CYS A 14 2.34 -2.08 40.81
N PRO A 15 2.29 -3.02 41.78
CA PRO A 15 3.34 -4.00 42.01
C PRO A 15 3.30 -5.16 40.99
N PRO A 16 4.45 -5.83 40.72
CA PRO A 16 4.49 -6.92 39.75
C PRO A 16 3.85 -8.22 40.27
N ALA A 17 3.07 -8.85 39.38
CA ALA A 17 2.39 -10.11 39.61
C ALA A 17 3.39 -11.28 39.78
N LYS A 18 3.12 -12.11 40.80
CA LYS A 18 3.83 -13.35 41.11
C LYS A 18 3.54 -14.39 40.02
N ARG A 19 4.58 -15.07 39.52
CA ARG A 19 4.44 -16.22 38.62
C ARG A 19 4.34 -17.49 39.45
N ASP A 20 3.22 -18.19 39.32
CA ASP A 20 3.00 -19.51 39.89
C ASP A 20 3.86 -20.57 39.17
N ARG A 21 4.40 -21.49 39.97
CA ARG A 21 5.25 -22.60 39.57
C ARG A 21 4.37 -23.84 39.36
N PRO A 22 4.47 -24.57 38.24
CA PRO A 22 3.72 -25.82 38.07
C PRO A 22 4.36 -26.99 38.89
N PRO A 23 3.55 -28.00 39.26
CA PRO A 23 3.95 -29.06 40.20
C PRO A 23 4.79 -30.18 39.57
N SER A 24 5.68 -30.76 40.38
CA SER A 24 6.45 -31.98 40.04
C SER A 24 5.56 -33.23 39.99
N PRO A 25 5.78 -34.17 39.05
CA PRO A 25 5.16 -35.49 39.09
C PRO A 25 5.90 -36.44 40.04
N LYS A 26 5.11 -37.17 40.82
CA LYS A 26 5.48 -38.33 41.65
C LYS A 26 5.87 -39.53 40.78
N GLY A 27 6.82 -40.32 41.28
CA GLY A 27 7.35 -41.49 40.61
C GLY A 27 6.45 -42.73 40.57
N THR A 28 7.00 -43.75 39.93
CA THR A 28 6.51 -45.13 39.90
C THR A 28 7.73 -46.06 39.86
N GLU A 29 7.70 -47.10 40.68
CA GLU A 29 8.77 -48.06 40.93
C GLU A 29 8.71 -49.28 39.99
N THR A 30 9.90 -49.73 39.53
CA THR A 30 10.38 -51.14 39.30
C THR A 30 9.70 -52.04 38.25
N PRO A 31 10.39 -53.03 37.61
CA PRO A 31 11.38 -53.96 38.21
C PRO A 31 12.68 -54.26 37.42
N GLN A 32 13.58 -54.94 38.13
CA GLN A 32 14.93 -55.37 37.76
C GLN A 32 14.94 -56.38 36.61
N ASP A 33 15.98 -56.31 35.76
CA ASP A 33 16.57 -57.49 35.13
C ASP A 33 18.08 -57.29 34.94
N ASN A 34 18.83 -58.30 35.40
CA ASN A 34 20.28 -58.40 35.33
C ASN A 34 20.69 -59.02 34.00
N VAL A 35 21.58 -58.37 33.23
CA VAL A 35 22.50 -59.08 32.32
C VAL A 35 23.85 -58.37 32.34
N ALA A 36 24.88 -59.11 32.78
CA ALA A 36 26.27 -58.71 32.72
C ALA A 36 26.76 -58.65 31.27
N SER A 37 27.39 -57.55 30.85
CA SER A 37 28.34 -57.60 29.72
C SER A 37 29.29 -56.40 29.71
N THR A 38 30.59 -56.74 29.80
CA THR A 38 31.78 -56.02 29.33
C THR A 38 31.87 -54.50 29.55
N ILE A 39 32.64 -54.15 30.57
CA ILE A 39 33.19 -52.80 30.84
C ILE A 39 34.13 -52.42 29.68
N SER A 40 33.65 -51.60 28.75
CA SER A 40 34.51 -50.70 27.97
C SER A 40 34.84 -49.51 28.87
N LYS A 41 36.14 -49.22 29.02
CA LYS A 41 36.65 -48.07 29.80
C LYS A 41 36.37 -46.78 29.03
N GLU A 42 35.13 -46.31 29.04
CA GLU A 42 34.79 -44.95 28.65
C GLU A 42 34.85 -44.03 29.87
N SER A 43 35.64 -42.98 29.71
CA SER A 43 35.93 -41.94 30.69
C SER A 43 34.63 -41.22 31.10
N LYS A 44 34.04 -41.60 32.23
CA LYS A 44 32.91 -40.90 32.84
C LYS A 44 33.38 -39.55 33.38
N ARG A 45 33.30 -38.49 32.58
CA ARG A 45 33.23 -37.12 33.10
C ARG A 45 32.00 -37.01 34.03
N PRO A 46 32.08 -36.34 35.19
CA PRO A 46 30.95 -36.17 36.08
C PRO A 46 29.84 -35.36 35.39
N ARG A 47 28.61 -35.89 35.36
CA ARG A 47 27.41 -35.25 34.76
C ARG A 47 27.15 -33.80 35.24
N ALA A 48 27.67 -33.44 36.42
CA ALA A 48 27.57 -32.08 36.96
C ALA A 48 28.54 -31.08 36.29
N GLU A 49 29.69 -31.54 35.76
CA GLU A 49 30.63 -30.69 35.03
C GLU A 49 30.12 -30.37 33.63
N THR A 50 29.45 -31.32 32.97
CA THR A 50 28.84 -31.10 31.65
C THR A 50 27.67 -30.11 31.73
N ASP A 51 26.84 -30.20 32.76
CA ASP A 51 25.74 -29.24 32.99
C ASP A 51 26.25 -27.83 33.34
N ALA A 52 27.41 -27.72 34.00
CA ALA A 52 28.05 -26.44 34.29
C ALA A 52 28.70 -25.82 33.04
N GLU A 53 29.37 -26.64 32.22
CA GLU A 53 29.97 -26.24 30.94
C GLU A 53 28.89 -25.78 29.94
N GLU A 54 27.76 -26.50 29.84
CA GLU A 54 26.62 -26.08 29.01
C GLU A 54 26.00 -24.76 29.48
N ARG A 55 25.88 -24.53 30.79
CA ARG A 55 25.38 -23.25 31.34
C ARG A 55 26.34 -22.10 31.05
N GLU A 56 27.64 -22.35 31.10
CA GLU A 56 28.66 -21.36 30.74
C GLU A 56 28.55 -20.98 29.26
N ILE A 57 28.44 -21.97 28.37
CA ILE A 57 28.27 -21.77 26.92
C ILE A 57 26.99 -20.97 26.64
N GLN A 58 25.86 -21.33 27.28
CA GLN A 58 24.60 -20.57 27.13
C GLN A 58 24.72 -19.13 27.66
N ARG A 59 25.45 -18.91 28.77
CA ARG A 59 25.70 -17.56 29.29
C ARG A 59 26.55 -16.74 28.31
N GLN A 60 27.61 -17.32 27.76
CA GLN A 60 28.45 -16.68 26.75
C GLN A 60 27.66 -16.34 25.49
N LYS A 61 26.81 -17.27 25.00
CA LYS A 61 25.92 -17.04 23.87
C LYS A 61 24.97 -15.87 24.11
N ARG A 62 24.26 -15.83 25.25
CA ARG A 62 23.38 -14.71 25.61
C ARG A 62 24.13 -13.38 25.73
N ASN A 63 25.34 -13.40 26.29
CA ASN A 63 26.16 -12.19 26.40
C ASN A 63 26.61 -11.68 25.03
N ALA A 64 27.00 -12.58 24.12
CA ALA A 64 27.36 -12.25 22.75
C ALA A 64 26.17 -11.68 21.98
N GLU A 65 24.99 -12.31 22.09
CA GLU A 65 23.74 -11.83 21.50
C GLU A 65 23.36 -10.44 22.03
N ALA A 66 23.44 -10.22 23.35
CA ALA A 66 23.17 -8.92 23.94
C ALA A 66 24.16 -7.83 23.49
N LYS A 67 25.44 -8.17 23.33
CA LYS A 67 26.47 -7.25 22.81
C LYS A 67 26.19 -6.91 21.34
N ALA A 68 25.89 -7.90 20.51
CA ALA A 68 25.53 -7.73 19.11
C ALA A 68 24.26 -6.88 18.95
N TRP A 69 23.23 -7.15 19.74
CA TRP A 69 21.99 -6.37 19.74
C TRP A 69 22.24 -4.90 20.10
N ARG A 70 23.03 -4.62 21.14
CA ARG A 70 23.38 -3.22 21.50
C ARG A 70 24.17 -2.53 20.39
N ALA A 71 25.15 -3.22 19.78
CA ALA A 71 25.92 -2.67 18.66
C ALA A 71 25.02 -2.35 17.47
N GLU A 72 24.06 -3.22 17.16
CA GLU A 72 23.06 -3.01 16.10
C GLU A 72 22.12 -1.82 16.41
N GLN A 73 21.66 -1.69 17.66
CA GLN A 73 20.86 -0.52 18.06
C GLN A 73 21.66 0.78 17.90
N THR A 74 22.94 0.80 18.28
CA THR A 74 23.82 1.96 18.07
C THR A 74 24.01 2.25 16.59
N ARG A 75 24.24 1.23 15.75
CA ARG A 75 24.35 1.38 14.30
C ARG A 75 23.10 2.03 13.71
N ARG A 76 21.91 1.49 14.02
CA ARG A 76 20.62 2.04 13.54
C ARG A 76 20.36 3.46 14.01
N ARG A 77 20.71 3.80 15.26
CA ARG A 77 20.57 5.17 15.77
C ARG A 77 21.42 6.19 15.00
N ASN A 78 22.54 5.75 14.43
CA ASN A 78 23.42 6.61 13.63
C ASN A 78 22.96 6.80 12.18
N LEU A 79 22.01 5.98 11.71
CA LEU A 79 21.41 6.15 10.38
C LEU A 79 20.45 7.33 10.35
N ARG A 80 20.24 7.86 9.14
CA ARG A 80 19.13 8.79 8.89
C ARG A 80 17.80 8.03 8.92
N PRO A 81 16.68 8.68 9.26
CA PRO A 81 15.37 8.03 9.28
C PRO A 81 14.99 7.38 7.94
N GLU A 82 15.36 8.01 6.82
CA GLU A 82 15.16 7.49 5.47
C GLU A 82 15.86 6.16 5.28
N GLU A 83 17.14 6.06 5.68
CA GLU A 83 17.95 4.84 5.60
C GLU A 83 17.39 3.73 6.50
N ARG A 84 16.86 4.09 7.68
CA ARG A 84 16.17 3.11 8.55
C ARG A 84 14.86 2.61 7.95
N LEU A 85 14.13 3.45 7.24
CA LEU A 85 12.92 3.05 6.51
C LEU A 85 13.28 2.14 5.36
N GLU A 86 14.30 2.47 4.58
CA GLU A 86 14.80 1.63 3.48
C GLU A 86 15.20 0.24 3.98
N GLU A 87 15.99 0.15 5.08
CA GLU A 87 16.34 -1.14 5.68
C GLU A 87 15.12 -1.96 6.11
N ARG A 88 14.10 -1.32 6.68
CA ARG A 88 12.82 -1.98 7.02
C ARG A 88 12.04 -2.38 5.78
N GLY A 89 12.09 -1.55 4.74
CA GLY A 89 11.45 -1.77 3.46
C GLY A 89 11.99 -3.00 2.75
N VAL A 90 13.30 -3.26 2.81
CA VAL A 90 13.90 -4.50 2.27
C VAL A 90 13.29 -5.74 2.92
N THR A 91 13.15 -5.76 4.25
CA THR A 91 12.53 -6.89 4.97
C THR A 91 11.06 -7.03 4.60
N LEU A 92 10.30 -5.94 4.66
CA LEU A 92 8.87 -5.96 4.33
C LEU A 92 8.60 -6.36 2.87
N ARG A 93 9.43 -5.90 1.93
CA ARG A 93 9.34 -6.27 0.51
C ARG A 93 9.52 -7.77 0.34
N ALA A 94 10.53 -8.35 0.99
CA ALA A 94 10.76 -9.79 0.96
C ALA A 94 9.57 -10.57 1.56
N GLU A 95 8.99 -10.09 2.65
CA GLU A 95 7.78 -10.71 3.25
C GLU A 95 6.58 -10.66 2.29
N ILE A 96 6.30 -9.49 1.69
CA ILE A 96 5.20 -9.32 0.72
C ILE A 96 5.39 -10.23 -0.49
N GLN A 97 6.61 -10.34 -1.01
CA GLN A 97 6.93 -11.14 -2.19
C GLN A 97 6.89 -12.64 -1.91
N ASN A 98 7.35 -13.08 -0.73
CA ASN A 98 7.40 -14.50 -0.38
C ASN A 98 6.06 -15.04 0.15
N SER A 99 5.16 -14.18 0.62
CA SER A 99 3.84 -14.60 1.09
C SER A 99 2.82 -14.58 -0.05
N SER A 100 2.11 -15.69 -0.26
CA SER A 100 1.03 -15.75 -1.27
C SER A 100 -0.18 -14.89 -0.90
N ASN A 101 -0.41 -14.69 0.40
CA ASN A 101 -1.67 -14.13 0.90
C ASN A 101 -1.51 -12.69 1.41
N MET A 102 -0.29 -12.14 1.46
CA MET A 102 -0.09 -10.73 1.76
C MET A 102 -0.45 -9.86 0.56
N THR A 103 -1.23 -8.83 0.82
CA THR A 103 -1.69 -7.84 -0.17
C THR A 103 -1.49 -6.44 0.39
N THR A 104 -1.05 -5.53 -0.47
CA THR A 104 -0.92 -4.10 -0.16
C THR A 104 -2.02 -3.35 -0.90
N PHE A 105 -2.62 -2.36 -0.26
CA PHE A 105 -3.63 -1.52 -0.89
C PHE A 105 -3.47 -0.06 -0.52
N LEU A 106 -3.78 0.80 -1.48
CA LEU A 106 -4.06 2.21 -1.21
C LEU A 106 -5.52 2.33 -0.80
N GLU A 107 -5.75 2.81 0.43
CA GLU A 107 -7.07 2.93 1.05
C GLU A 107 -7.40 4.39 1.33
N ILE A 108 -8.66 4.78 1.09
CA ILE A 108 -9.22 6.03 1.60
C ILE A 108 -9.44 5.88 3.11
N SER A 109 -8.78 6.71 3.91
CA SER A 109 -8.80 6.66 5.37
C SER A 109 -10.20 6.91 5.93
N ARG A 110 -10.88 5.84 6.35
CA ARG A 110 -12.19 5.92 7.03
C ARG A 110 -12.10 6.36 8.50
N SER A 111 -10.91 6.33 9.07
CA SER A 111 -10.66 6.63 10.49
C SER A 111 -9.27 7.18 10.70
N LYS A 112 -9.18 8.23 11.51
CA LYS A 112 -7.93 8.90 11.90
C LYS A 112 -7.23 8.25 13.10
N ARG A 113 -7.65 7.02 13.47
CA ARG A 113 -7.09 6.25 14.61
C ARG A 113 -6.02 5.24 14.20
N ALA A 114 -5.80 5.02 12.90
CA ALA A 114 -4.75 4.12 12.44
C ALA A 114 -3.38 4.70 12.76
N GLN A 115 -2.44 3.87 13.23
CA GLN A 115 -1.09 4.30 13.54
C GLN A 115 -0.13 3.87 12.43
N CYS A 116 0.72 4.80 12.00
CA CYS A 116 1.76 4.55 11.02
C CYS A 116 2.83 3.60 11.59
N ARG A 117 3.09 2.50 10.88
CA ARG A 117 4.08 1.48 11.28
C ARG A 117 5.53 1.88 11.07
N ALA A 118 5.79 3.04 10.44
CA ALA A 118 7.10 3.70 10.46
C ALA A 118 7.55 4.12 11.88
N LYS A 119 6.63 4.18 12.87
CA LYS A 119 6.93 4.51 14.28
C LYS A 119 7.70 5.84 14.40
N GLU A 120 8.91 5.81 14.95
CA GLU A 120 9.76 6.97 15.21
C GLU A 120 10.34 7.57 13.91
N ASP A 121 10.34 6.78 12.82
CA ASP A 121 10.84 7.19 11.51
C ASP A 121 9.74 7.79 10.63
N CYS A 122 8.52 7.95 11.17
CA CYS A 122 7.41 8.55 10.45
C CYS A 122 7.67 10.04 10.17
N PHE A 123 7.66 10.44 8.89
CA PHE A 123 7.88 11.84 8.47
C PHE A 123 6.89 12.82 9.11
N TYR A 124 5.63 12.43 9.24
CA TYR A 124 4.58 13.27 9.83
C TYR A 124 4.73 13.42 11.35
N PHE A 125 5.22 12.38 12.04
CA PHE A 125 5.49 12.46 13.48
C PHE A 125 6.65 13.42 13.79
N ARG A 126 7.66 13.47 12.91
CA ARG A 126 8.82 14.37 13.10
C ARG A 126 8.46 15.84 12.88
N ASN A 127 7.51 16.11 11.98
CA ASN A 127 7.14 17.46 11.60
C ASN A 127 5.97 18.03 12.43
N ASN A 128 5.20 17.19 13.11
CA ASN A 128 4.10 17.66 13.96
C ASN A 128 3.89 16.74 15.18
N ALA A 129 4.35 17.20 16.34
CA ALA A 129 4.24 16.48 17.61
C ALA A 129 2.77 16.24 18.03
N GLU A 130 1.83 17.06 17.57
CA GLU A 130 0.41 16.97 17.92
C GLU A 130 -0.34 15.86 17.15
N CYS A 131 0.11 15.54 15.93
CA CYS A 131 -0.53 14.49 15.12
C CYS A 131 -0.23 13.07 15.64
N GLY A 132 0.80 12.92 16.48
CA GLY A 132 1.23 11.63 17.02
C GLY A 132 1.62 10.62 15.94
N LYS A 133 1.62 9.33 16.28
CA LYS A 133 1.86 8.23 15.32
C LYS A 133 0.63 7.97 14.42
N PHE A 134 -0.44 8.76 14.54
CA PHE A 134 -1.70 8.51 13.87
C PHE A 134 -1.70 9.05 12.43
N ILE A 135 -2.47 8.38 11.56
CA ILE A 135 -2.63 8.75 10.16
C ILE A 135 -3.88 9.60 10.02
N TRP A 136 -3.68 10.90 9.83
CA TRP A 136 -4.75 11.89 9.67
C TRP A 136 -5.08 12.20 8.21
N SER A 137 -4.22 11.74 7.28
CA SER A 137 -4.38 11.92 5.84
C SER A 137 -5.58 11.15 5.30
N ASP A 138 -6.21 11.69 4.26
CA ASP A 138 -7.39 11.09 3.61
C ASP A 138 -7.05 9.80 2.84
N ALA A 139 -5.77 9.56 2.56
CA ALA A 139 -5.25 8.31 2.01
C ALA A 139 -4.23 7.67 2.95
N ARG A 140 -4.14 6.34 2.90
CA ARG A 140 -3.12 5.55 3.59
C ARG A 140 -2.79 4.29 2.82
N ILE A 141 -1.60 3.75 3.04
CA ILE A 141 -1.23 2.42 2.55
C ILE A 141 -1.48 1.41 3.66
N CYS A 142 -2.14 0.31 3.32
CA CYS A 142 -2.37 -0.79 4.21
C CYS A 142 -1.70 -2.05 3.65
N VAL A 143 -1.03 -2.79 4.53
CA VAL A 143 -0.50 -4.12 4.24
C VAL A 143 -1.30 -5.10 5.09
N GLU A 144 -2.02 -5.99 4.43
CA GLU A 144 -2.77 -7.05 5.07
C GLU A 144 -1.91 -8.31 5.21
N ILE A 145 -1.85 -8.80 6.44
CA ILE A 145 -1.06 -9.93 6.90
C ILE A 145 -2.03 -10.97 7.48
N PRO A 146 -2.37 -12.00 6.70
CA PRO A 146 -3.44 -12.93 7.05
C PRO A 146 -3.09 -13.86 8.23
N GLU A 147 -1.81 -14.11 8.49
CA GLU A 147 -1.37 -15.00 9.59
C GLU A 147 -1.77 -14.50 11.00
N TYR A 148 -2.15 -13.24 11.16
CA TYR A 148 -2.54 -12.68 12.46
C TYR A 148 -4.04 -12.81 12.78
N GLU A 149 -4.87 -13.32 11.86
CA GLU A 149 -6.31 -13.51 12.11
C GLU A 149 -6.59 -14.50 13.24
N GLU A 150 -5.76 -15.55 13.39
CA GLU A 150 -5.94 -16.57 14.44
C GLU A 150 -5.66 -16.06 15.86
N ILE A 151 -5.00 -14.90 16.01
CA ILE A 151 -4.55 -14.37 17.32
C ILE A 151 -5.34 -13.11 17.74
N GLY A 152 -6.34 -12.68 16.95
CA GLY A 152 -7.22 -11.55 17.31
C GLY A 152 -6.55 -10.17 17.34
N TRP A 153 -5.29 -10.07 16.89
CA TRP A 153 -4.60 -8.79 16.68
C TRP A 153 -4.73 -8.42 15.21
N GLY A 154 -5.23 -7.21 14.93
CA GLY A 154 -5.64 -6.80 13.58
C GLY A 154 -4.62 -7.15 12.51
N SER A 155 -5.08 -7.87 11.49
CA SER A 155 -4.34 -8.33 10.30
C SER A 155 -3.76 -7.19 9.45
N LYS A 156 -3.93 -5.93 9.83
CA LYS A 156 -3.62 -4.77 8.99
C LYS A 156 -2.54 -3.89 9.60
N GLN A 157 -1.49 -3.65 8.83
CA GLN A 157 -0.48 -2.64 9.12
C GLN A 157 -0.75 -1.41 8.27
N TYR A 158 -0.71 -0.22 8.88
CA TYR A 158 -1.00 1.04 8.17
C TYR A 158 0.23 1.92 8.08
N TYR A 159 0.35 2.64 6.98
CA TYR A 159 1.44 3.55 6.68
C TYR A 159 0.89 4.84 6.06
N HIS A 160 1.52 5.99 6.37
CA HIS A 160 1.36 7.16 5.50
C HIS A 160 1.92 6.82 4.13
N VAL A 161 1.32 7.37 3.07
CA VAL A 161 1.75 7.11 1.68
C VAL A 161 3.24 7.41 1.53
N GLN A 162 3.69 8.61 1.92
CA GLN A 162 5.09 9.00 1.86
C GLN A 162 6.02 8.06 2.66
N CYS A 163 5.64 7.69 3.89
CA CYS A 163 6.44 6.79 4.70
C CYS A 163 6.65 5.42 4.02
N PHE A 164 5.60 4.89 3.38
CA PHE A 164 5.69 3.62 2.67
C PHE A 164 6.47 3.76 1.36
N SER A 165 6.27 4.84 0.59
CA SER A 165 7.05 5.11 -0.63
C SER A 165 8.55 5.19 -0.36
N CYS A 166 8.97 5.69 0.81
CA CYS A 166 10.39 5.65 1.21
C CYS A 166 10.89 4.26 1.63
N MET A 167 9.99 3.30 1.89
CA MET A 167 10.35 1.91 2.21
C MET A 167 10.36 1.04 0.95
N ILE A 168 9.32 1.16 0.14
CA ILE A 168 9.06 0.33 -1.03
C ILE A 168 8.38 1.21 -2.07
N SER A 169 8.92 1.21 -3.29
CA SER A 169 8.27 1.82 -4.46
C SER A 169 6.96 1.06 -4.76
N PRO A 170 5.77 1.66 -4.56
CA PRO A 170 4.51 0.97 -4.79
C PRO A 170 4.35 0.44 -6.22
N GLU A 171 5.00 1.09 -7.19
CA GLU A 171 5.03 0.74 -8.61
C GLU A 171 5.63 -0.66 -8.84
N ASP A 172 6.57 -1.08 -7.99
CA ASP A 172 7.21 -2.41 -8.05
C ASP A 172 6.26 -3.53 -7.60
N LEU A 173 5.17 -3.17 -6.91
CA LEU A 173 4.18 -4.11 -6.38
C LEU A 173 2.96 -4.24 -7.31
N ILE A 174 2.83 -3.40 -8.34
CA ILE A 174 1.69 -3.41 -9.26
C ILE A 174 1.91 -4.43 -10.40
N PRO A 175 0.90 -5.22 -10.78
CA PRO A 175 -0.47 -5.28 -10.22
C PRO A 175 -0.65 -6.36 -9.14
N ASP A 176 0.36 -7.20 -8.93
CA ASP A 176 0.19 -8.48 -8.23
C ASP A 176 0.02 -8.35 -6.72
N LYS A 177 0.65 -7.33 -6.13
CA LYS A 177 0.76 -7.14 -4.67
C LYS A 177 0.27 -5.79 -4.18
N PHE A 178 -0.12 -4.90 -5.10
CA PHE A 178 -0.65 -3.58 -4.80
C PHE A 178 -1.94 -3.35 -5.55
N THR A 179 -2.99 -2.94 -4.84
CA THR A 179 -4.31 -2.66 -5.42
C THR A 179 -4.87 -1.34 -4.91
N LEU A 180 -5.86 -0.80 -5.63
CA LEU A 180 -6.60 0.39 -5.20
C LEU A 180 -7.90 -0.04 -4.51
N GLU A 181 -8.12 0.37 -3.26
CA GLU A 181 -9.38 0.12 -2.55
C GLU A 181 -10.24 1.39 -2.49
N GLY A 182 -11.43 1.34 -3.08
CA GLY A 182 -12.38 2.46 -3.12
C GLY A 182 -12.46 3.18 -4.46
N SER A 183 -13.14 4.33 -4.47
CA SER A 183 -13.28 5.17 -5.66
C SER A 183 -12.18 6.23 -5.69
N TRP A 184 -11.24 6.09 -6.62
CA TRP A 184 -10.08 6.96 -6.73
C TRP A 184 -10.21 7.92 -7.91
N GLY A 185 -9.67 9.13 -7.74
CA GLY A 185 -9.63 10.14 -8.78
C GLY A 185 -8.82 9.70 -9.99
N LEU A 186 -9.01 10.40 -11.11
CA LEU A 186 -8.42 10.01 -12.40
C LEU A 186 -6.89 9.90 -12.34
N MET A 187 -6.22 10.81 -11.62
CA MET A 187 -4.76 10.82 -11.48
C MET A 187 -4.23 9.53 -10.84
N VAL A 188 -4.82 9.11 -9.73
CA VAL A 188 -4.42 7.89 -9.01
C VAL A 188 -4.70 6.65 -9.85
N ARG A 189 -5.85 6.61 -10.53
CA ARG A 189 -6.19 5.50 -11.45
C ARG A 189 -5.20 5.38 -12.60
N LYS A 190 -4.83 6.48 -13.24
CA LYS A 190 -3.85 6.47 -14.35
C LYS A 190 -2.44 6.19 -13.86
N TRP A 191 -2.04 6.75 -12.72
CA TRP A 191 -0.78 6.40 -12.08
C TRP A 191 -0.68 4.88 -11.84
N TYR A 192 -1.75 4.27 -11.31
CA TYR A 192 -1.80 2.83 -11.04
C TYR A 192 -1.74 2.01 -12.33
N GLN A 193 -2.56 2.35 -13.32
CA GLN A 193 -2.62 1.67 -14.61
C GLN A 193 -1.25 1.66 -15.32
N HIS A 194 -0.51 2.76 -15.22
CA HIS A 194 0.76 2.96 -15.92
C HIS A 194 1.99 2.87 -15.01
N LYS A 195 1.84 2.30 -13.80
CA LYS A 195 2.93 2.09 -12.82
C LYS A 195 3.81 3.33 -12.61
N GLY A 196 3.18 4.48 -12.47
CA GLY A 196 3.83 5.77 -12.27
C GLY A 196 4.25 6.53 -13.53
N CYS A 197 4.17 5.94 -14.73
CA CYS A 197 4.56 6.61 -15.98
C CYS A 197 3.44 7.51 -16.53
N VAL A 198 3.10 8.57 -15.80
CA VAL A 198 2.04 9.52 -16.16
C VAL A 198 2.50 10.98 -16.12
N ASP A 199 1.88 11.81 -16.95
CA ASP A 199 2.01 13.26 -16.96
C ASP A 199 0.86 13.87 -16.15
N LEU A 200 1.17 14.28 -14.90
CA LEU A 200 0.17 14.87 -14.00
C LEU A 200 -0.37 16.20 -14.52
N ASP A 201 0.47 17.01 -15.18
CA ASP A 201 0.07 18.33 -15.68
C ASP A 201 -0.92 18.17 -16.84
N ASN A 202 -0.70 17.20 -17.73
CA ASN A 202 -1.63 16.90 -18.81
C ASN A 202 -2.97 16.36 -18.26
N ILE A 203 -2.93 15.47 -17.26
CA ILE A 203 -4.16 14.98 -16.61
C ILE A 203 -4.91 16.14 -15.91
N ALA A 204 -4.21 17.04 -15.21
CA ALA A 204 -4.80 18.22 -14.59
C ALA A 204 -5.46 19.14 -15.63
N ALA A 205 -4.77 19.39 -16.75
CA ALA A 205 -5.31 20.18 -17.85
C ALA A 205 -6.57 19.53 -18.44
N TYR A 206 -6.61 18.20 -18.57
CA TYR A 206 -7.79 17.46 -18.98
C TYR A 206 -8.95 17.61 -17.98
N ILE A 207 -8.69 17.48 -16.68
CA ILE A 207 -9.70 17.69 -15.63
C ILE A 207 -10.30 19.10 -15.74
N GLY A 208 -9.47 20.12 -15.97
CA GLY A 208 -9.92 21.49 -16.22
C GLY A 208 -10.81 21.63 -17.48
N ARG A 209 -10.43 20.99 -18.58
CA ARG A 209 -11.26 20.94 -19.81
C ARG A 209 -12.59 20.23 -19.54
N TYR A 210 -12.58 19.13 -18.78
CA TYR A 210 -13.78 18.37 -18.43
C TYR A 210 -14.72 19.18 -17.55
N LYS A 211 -14.22 19.85 -16.50
CA LYS A 211 -15.01 20.78 -15.66
C LYS A 211 -15.66 21.90 -16.49
N THR A 212 -15.00 22.34 -17.56
CA THR A 212 -15.57 23.33 -18.50
C THR A 212 -16.63 22.71 -19.42
N TYR A 213 -16.40 21.50 -19.90
CA TYR A 213 -17.37 20.73 -20.68
C TYR A 213 -18.64 20.48 -19.87
N ASP A 214 -18.52 20.05 -18.62
CA ASP A 214 -19.66 19.74 -17.74
C ASP A 214 -20.58 20.94 -17.54
N LYS A 215 -20.01 22.13 -17.35
CA LYS A 215 -20.77 23.41 -17.33
C LYS A 215 -21.47 23.68 -18.66
N LYS A 216 -20.78 23.52 -19.78
CA LYS A 216 -21.36 23.71 -21.12
C LYS A 216 -22.45 22.68 -21.42
N ALA A 217 -22.31 21.45 -20.92
CA ALA A 217 -23.27 20.38 -21.09
C ALA A 217 -24.54 20.68 -20.29
N ALA A 218 -24.41 21.14 -19.04
CA ALA A 218 -25.55 21.61 -18.25
C ALA A 218 -26.28 22.80 -18.91
N ASP A 219 -25.54 23.79 -19.42
CA ASP A 219 -26.12 24.93 -20.17
C ASP A 219 -26.80 24.46 -21.47
N TRP A 220 -26.25 23.43 -22.13
CA TRP A 220 -26.83 22.84 -23.33
C TRP A 220 -28.10 22.05 -23.00
N ASP A 221 -28.12 21.27 -21.93
CA ASP A 221 -29.28 20.49 -21.47
C ASP A 221 -30.49 21.41 -21.23
N GLU A 222 -30.28 22.56 -20.57
CA GLU A 222 -31.33 23.57 -20.36
C GLU A 222 -31.87 24.10 -21.70
N LYS A 223 -30.97 24.54 -22.59
CA LYS A 223 -31.35 25.06 -23.93
C LYS A 223 -32.05 24.02 -24.79
N TYR A 224 -31.58 22.77 -24.74
CA TYR A 224 -32.14 21.67 -25.49
C TYR A 224 -33.52 21.28 -24.94
N ALA A 225 -33.70 21.26 -23.62
CA ALA A 225 -35.00 21.02 -22.99
C ALA A 225 -36.03 22.08 -23.41
N ASP A 226 -35.65 23.36 -23.37
CA ASP A 226 -36.50 24.47 -23.83
C ASP A 226 -36.85 24.35 -25.31
N TRP A 227 -35.85 24.10 -26.16
CA TRP A 227 -36.06 23.87 -27.58
C TRP A 227 -36.99 22.68 -27.83
N SER A 228 -36.78 21.56 -27.15
CA SER A 228 -37.58 20.33 -27.27
C SER A 228 -39.03 20.54 -26.84
N LEU A 229 -39.27 21.31 -25.78
CA LEU A 229 -40.61 21.65 -25.31
C LEU A 229 -41.31 22.61 -26.28
N HIS A 230 -40.60 23.62 -26.78
CA HIS A 230 -41.14 24.53 -27.77
C HIS A 230 -41.52 23.80 -29.06
N HIS A 231 -40.60 22.99 -29.59
CA HIS A 231 -40.82 22.19 -30.79
C HIS A 231 -42.04 21.27 -30.66
N ARG A 232 -42.16 20.52 -29.54
CA ARG A 232 -43.32 19.63 -29.28
C ARG A 232 -44.66 20.37 -29.17
N ARG A 233 -44.67 21.62 -28.69
CA ARG A 233 -45.92 22.41 -28.55
C ARG A 233 -46.40 23.01 -29.86
N HIS A 234 -45.47 23.31 -30.77
CA HIS A 234 -45.76 24.12 -31.96
C HIS A 234 -45.66 23.36 -33.28
N CYS A 235 -44.91 22.25 -33.34
CA CYS A 235 -44.88 21.35 -34.49
C CYS A 235 -45.81 20.17 -34.24
N LYS A 236 -46.86 20.06 -35.08
CA LYS A 236 -47.91 19.02 -34.99
C LYS A 236 -47.55 17.70 -35.66
N ASP A 237 -46.56 17.72 -36.54
CA ASP A 237 -46.07 16.54 -37.22
C ASP A 237 -44.70 16.17 -36.65
N GLU A 238 -44.47 14.89 -36.39
CA GLU A 238 -43.14 14.29 -36.12
C GLU A 238 -42.20 14.36 -37.33
N SER A 239 -42.53 15.18 -38.34
CA SER A 239 -41.72 15.46 -39.51
C SER A 239 -40.36 16.00 -39.09
N ASP A 240 -39.31 15.51 -39.76
CA ASP A 240 -37.92 15.92 -39.61
C ASP A 240 -37.79 17.40 -39.19
N PRO A 241 -37.07 17.72 -38.08
CA PRO A 241 -36.88 19.09 -37.60
C PRO A 241 -36.48 20.09 -38.69
N ALA A 242 -35.86 19.62 -39.78
CA ALA A 242 -35.53 20.42 -40.95
C ALA A 242 -36.74 20.99 -41.73
N THR A 243 -37.95 20.45 -41.54
CA THR A 243 -39.14 20.77 -42.34
C THR A 243 -40.21 21.58 -41.60
N CYS A 244 -40.20 21.61 -40.26
CA CYS A 244 -41.26 22.27 -39.48
C CYS A 244 -41.03 23.79 -39.25
N GLY A 245 -39.96 24.36 -39.81
CA GLY A 245 -39.64 25.80 -39.73
C GLY A 245 -39.18 26.27 -38.34
N CYS A 246 -39.05 25.36 -37.37
CA CYS A 246 -38.42 25.64 -36.09
C CYS A 246 -36.92 25.96 -36.28
N PRO A 247 -36.31 26.75 -35.37
CA PRO A 247 -34.86 26.87 -35.33
C PRO A 247 -34.23 25.49 -35.14
N PRO A 248 -33.00 25.26 -35.64
CA PRO A 248 -32.29 24.01 -35.43
C PRO A 248 -32.05 23.77 -33.94
N ALA A 249 -31.94 22.50 -33.55
CA ALA A 249 -31.56 22.13 -32.19
C ALA A 249 -30.18 22.73 -31.84
N PRO A 250 -29.96 23.12 -30.58
CA PRO A 250 -28.63 23.58 -30.16
C PRO A 250 -27.60 22.46 -30.30
N ASN A 251 -26.41 22.79 -30.80
CA ASN A 251 -25.31 21.83 -30.90
C ASN A 251 -24.82 21.43 -29.52
N ALA A 252 -24.66 20.12 -29.30
CA ALA A 252 -24.03 19.59 -28.10
C ALA A 252 -22.56 20.05 -28.02
N PRO A 253 -22.03 20.31 -26.81
CA PRO A 253 -20.62 20.61 -26.64
C PRO A 253 -19.76 19.37 -26.95
N ASP A 254 -18.56 19.58 -27.49
CA ASP A 254 -17.61 18.50 -27.75
C ASP A 254 -17.03 17.98 -26.43
N LYS A 255 -17.18 16.67 -26.18
CA LYS A 255 -16.61 16.00 -25.00
C LYS A 255 -15.08 15.96 -25.12
N PRO A 256 -14.33 16.43 -24.10
CA PRO A 256 -12.88 16.37 -24.15
C PRO A 256 -12.41 14.92 -24.04
N VAL A 257 -11.32 14.61 -24.75
CA VAL A 257 -10.65 13.31 -24.71
C VAL A 257 -9.29 13.47 -24.02
N LEU A 258 -8.92 12.50 -23.17
CA LEU A 258 -7.60 12.44 -22.56
C LEU A 258 -6.64 11.73 -23.51
N GLN A 259 -5.57 12.42 -23.91
CA GLN A 259 -4.53 11.92 -24.83
C GLN A 259 -3.15 12.30 -24.31
N ASP A 260 -2.12 11.56 -24.74
CA ASP A 260 -0.70 11.86 -24.49
C ASP A 260 -0.31 12.04 -23.01
N TYR A 261 -1.01 11.33 -22.11
CA TYR A 261 -0.83 11.47 -20.67
C TYR A 261 0.20 10.49 -20.08
N THR A 262 0.87 9.69 -20.91
CA THR A 262 1.88 8.72 -20.49
C THR A 262 3.27 9.21 -20.84
N THR A 263 4.22 9.14 -19.89
CA THR A 263 5.57 9.71 -20.01
C THR A 263 6.64 8.72 -20.49
N GLY A 264 6.25 7.49 -20.84
CA GLY A 264 7.13 6.41 -21.32
C GLY A 264 8.08 5.86 -20.25
N GLN A 265 8.99 6.68 -19.73
CA GLN A 265 10.04 6.29 -18.78
C GLN A 265 10.04 7.07 -17.47
N LYS A 266 9.52 8.31 -17.44
CA LYS A 266 9.56 9.13 -16.23
C LYS A 266 8.47 8.68 -15.26
N LYS A 267 8.87 7.99 -14.19
CA LYS A 267 7.98 7.64 -13.09
C LYS A 267 7.76 8.83 -12.16
N VAL A 268 6.51 9.04 -11.79
CA VAL A 268 6.09 9.93 -10.71
C VAL A 268 5.79 9.05 -9.49
N GLU A 269 6.31 9.43 -8.34
CA GLU A 269 6.11 8.69 -7.11
C GLU A 269 4.67 8.86 -6.61
N LEU A 270 4.08 7.82 -6.03
CA LEU A 270 2.70 7.89 -5.53
C LEU A 270 2.45 9.07 -4.58
N TRP A 271 3.40 9.37 -3.69
CA TRP A 271 3.24 10.48 -2.75
C TRP A 271 3.18 11.84 -3.45
N GLU A 272 3.84 12.01 -4.60
CA GLU A 272 3.74 13.24 -5.41
C GLU A 272 2.34 13.36 -6.02
N VAL A 273 1.78 12.26 -6.52
CA VAL A 273 0.38 12.21 -7.00
C VAL A 273 -0.58 12.60 -5.88
N MET A 274 -0.34 12.10 -4.66
CA MET A 274 -1.19 12.39 -3.50
C MET A 274 -1.14 13.85 -3.02
N LEU A 275 -0.15 14.63 -3.46
CA LEU A 275 -0.03 16.06 -3.15
C LEU A 275 -0.67 16.96 -4.21
N HIS A 276 -1.14 16.40 -5.33
CA HIS A 276 -1.74 17.20 -6.39
C HIS A 276 -3.16 17.68 -6.00
N ASP A 277 -3.49 18.94 -6.29
CA ASP A 277 -4.76 19.56 -5.90
C ASP A 277 -5.99 18.82 -6.49
N ASP A 278 -5.88 18.37 -7.75
CA ASP A 278 -6.93 17.60 -8.43
C ASP A 278 -6.88 16.07 -8.17
N VAL A 279 -6.16 15.58 -7.16
CA VAL A 279 -6.00 14.12 -6.91
C VAL A 279 -7.33 13.37 -6.72
N TRP A 280 -8.34 14.04 -6.18
CA TRP A 280 -9.67 13.50 -5.87
C TRP A 280 -10.70 13.76 -6.98
N GLU A 281 -10.30 14.37 -8.08
CA GLU A 281 -11.23 14.73 -9.14
C GLU A 281 -11.58 13.54 -10.02
N MET A 282 -12.80 13.58 -10.58
CA MET A 282 -13.30 12.55 -11.49
C MET A 282 -13.33 11.13 -10.88
N CYS A 283 -13.64 11.00 -9.59
CA CYS A 283 -13.84 9.70 -8.91
C CYS A 283 -15.00 8.89 -9.52
N ASP A 284 -16.08 9.55 -9.94
CA ASP A 284 -17.31 8.88 -10.37
C ASP A 284 -17.36 8.51 -11.86
N ILE A 285 -16.32 8.87 -12.62
CA ILE A 285 -16.30 8.65 -14.08
C ILE A 285 -15.72 7.26 -14.37
N GLN A 286 -16.59 6.33 -14.77
CA GLN A 286 -16.21 4.97 -15.16
C GLN A 286 -15.34 5.00 -16.43
N GLU A 287 -14.33 4.12 -16.52
CA GLU A 287 -13.36 4.09 -17.63
C GLU A 287 -13.96 3.72 -19.00
N GLY A 288 -15.26 3.38 -19.05
CA GLY A 288 -16.02 3.14 -20.28
C GLY A 288 -16.39 4.40 -21.07
N ASP A 289 -16.23 5.59 -20.46
CA ASP A 289 -16.47 6.87 -21.10
C ASP A 289 -15.24 7.35 -21.89
N GLN A 290 -14.91 6.57 -22.93
CA GLN A 290 -13.96 6.85 -24.02
C GLN A 290 -12.56 7.33 -23.58
N ILE A 291 -11.79 6.40 -23.01
CA ILE A 291 -10.32 6.48 -23.00
C ILE A 291 -9.85 5.70 -24.22
N VAL A 292 -9.65 6.38 -25.35
CA VAL A 292 -9.06 5.76 -26.54
C VAL A 292 -7.57 5.53 -26.23
N MET A 293 -7.21 4.27 -25.96
CA MET A 293 -5.81 3.89 -25.91
C MET A 293 -5.27 3.83 -27.35
N PRO A 294 -4.13 4.46 -27.68
CA PRO A 294 -3.44 4.15 -28.92
C PRO A 294 -2.99 2.69 -28.86
N GLU A 295 -3.33 1.92 -29.89
CA GLU A 295 -2.81 0.56 -30.08
C GLU A 295 -1.29 0.64 -30.11
N THR A 296 -0.63 -0.05 -29.17
CA THR A 296 0.82 -0.20 -29.19
C THR A 296 1.18 -1.02 -30.43
N GLU A 297 1.76 -0.38 -31.44
CA GLU A 297 2.37 -1.08 -32.57
C GLU A 297 3.43 -2.05 -32.02
N ALA A 298 3.20 -3.34 -32.22
CA ALA A 298 4.15 -4.37 -31.88
C ALA A 298 5.42 -4.18 -32.75
N PRO A 299 6.63 -4.28 -32.17
CA PRO A 299 7.85 -4.20 -32.96
C PRO A 299 7.94 -5.40 -33.91
N ASP A 300 8.29 -5.09 -35.16
CA ASP A 300 8.50 -5.99 -36.30
C ASP A 300 9.12 -7.33 -35.89
N GLN A 301 8.41 -8.42 -36.21
CA GLN A 301 9.05 -9.73 -36.30
C GLN A 301 9.96 -9.75 -37.52
N VAL A 302 11.26 -9.71 -37.24
CA VAL A 302 12.32 -10.05 -38.18
C VAL A 302 12.17 -11.53 -38.56
N ASP A 303 11.57 -11.80 -39.71
CA ASP A 303 11.52 -13.14 -40.30
C ASP A 303 12.93 -13.59 -40.69
N GLY A 304 13.50 -14.44 -39.85
CA GLY A 304 14.73 -15.16 -40.08
C GLY A 304 14.49 -16.59 -40.54
N LYS A 305 15.01 -16.88 -41.75
CA LYS A 305 15.45 -18.19 -42.32
C LYS A 305 14.39 -19.07 -43.03
N PRO A 306 14.80 -20.03 -43.91
CA PRO A 306 16.17 -20.51 -44.17
C PRO A 306 16.62 -20.59 -45.66
N GLN A 307 17.93 -20.66 -45.79
CA GLN A 307 18.72 -20.97 -46.98
C GLN A 307 18.48 -22.43 -47.41
N GLU A 308 17.92 -22.65 -48.60
CA GLU A 308 17.86 -23.95 -49.25
C GLU A 308 19.20 -24.26 -49.93
N ASP A 309 19.88 -25.28 -49.41
CA ASP A 309 21.00 -25.97 -50.07
C ASP A 309 20.43 -27.26 -50.69
N GLY A 310 20.56 -27.40 -52.01
CA GLY A 310 19.88 -28.44 -52.77
C GLY A 310 20.46 -28.64 -54.17
N GLY A 311 21.76 -28.97 -54.23
CA GLY A 311 22.42 -29.36 -55.47
C GLY A 311 22.09 -30.78 -55.95
N ARG A 312 21.94 -30.89 -57.28
CA ARG A 312 22.15 -32.04 -58.19
C ARG A 312 21.24 -33.29 -58.08
N LYS A 313 20.49 -33.52 -59.17
CA LYS A 313 20.94 -34.33 -60.32
C LYS A 313 20.17 -33.94 -61.59
#